data_AF-J7ZZG3-F1
#
_entry.id   AF-J7ZZG3-F1
#
_cell.length_a   1.000
_cell.length_b   1.000
_cell.length_c   1.000
_cell.angle_alpha   90.00
_cell.angle_beta   90.00
_cell.angle_gamma   90.00
#
_symmetry.space_group_name_H-M   'P 1'
#
loop_
_entity.id
_entity.type
_entity.pdbx_description
1 polymer ?
#
loop_
_entity_poly.entity_id
_entity_poly.type
_entity_poly.pdbx_seq_one_letter_code
_entity_poly.pdbx_strand_id
1 'polypeptide(L)'
;MYLYRAVDSKGNTIDFFLNKTRDQKAAKRFFKKALLSFHVSKPRVITVDENPAYPIAIEQLKKEKSIPDGMQLRQQKYLNNIVEQDHRFIKKRIRSMLGFKCFDTATSILSGVEAMHMIKKEQLDLRD
;
A
#
# COMPACT_ATOMS: atom_id res chain seq x y z
N MET A 1 13.57 -5.40 4.35
CA MET A 1 12.59 -4.29 4.48
C MET A 1 11.66 -4.33 3.27
N TYR A 2 10.37 -4.21 3.51
CA TYR A 2 9.33 -4.34 2.50
C TYR A 2 8.36 -3.17 2.63
N LEU A 3 8.20 -2.44 1.52
CA LEU A 3 7.23 -1.36 1.41
C LEU A 3 5.95 -1.93 0.78
N TYR A 4 4.89 -1.94 1.57
CA TYR A 4 3.54 -2.19 1.09
C TYR A 4 2.93 -0.88 0.62
N ARG A 5 2.11 -0.96 -0.42
CA ARG A 5 1.47 0.19 -1.04
C ARG A 5 0.11 -0.17 -1.60
N ALA A 6 -0.83 0.75 -1.46
CA ALA A 6 -2.16 0.68 -2.02
C ALA A 6 -2.40 1.94 -2.84
N VAL A 7 -2.98 1.75 -4.02
CA VAL A 7 -3.40 2.83 -4.90
C VAL A 7 -4.82 2.55 -5.37
N ASP A 8 -5.57 3.62 -5.66
CA ASP A 8 -6.89 3.49 -6.27
C ASP A 8 -6.78 3.18 -7.78
N SER A 9 -7.93 3.05 -8.44
CA SER A 9 -7.98 2.77 -9.89
C SER A 9 -7.46 3.91 -10.77
N LYS A 10 -7.34 5.14 -10.24
CA LYS A 10 -6.77 6.31 -10.92
C LYS A 10 -5.27 6.45 -10.65
N GLY A 11 -4.67 5.57 -9.85
CA GLY A 11 -3.27 5.64 -9.46
C GLY A 11 -3.00 6.60 -8.29
N ASN A 12 -4.04 7.02 -7.58
CA ASN A 12 -3.87 7.82 -6.38
C ASN A 12 -3.43 6.99 -5.20
N THR A 13 -2.55 7.54 -4.37
CA THR A 13 -1.98 6.80 -3.25
C THR A 13 -2.98 6.75 -2.11
N ILE A 14 -3.41 5.54 -1.74
CA ILE A 14 -4.32 5.31 -0.62
C ILE A 14 -3.54 5.28 0.68
N ASP A 15 -2.53 4.41 0.73
CA ASP A 15 -1.70 4.23 1.91
C ASP A 15 -0.42 3.46 1.58
N PHE A 16 0.58 3.59 2.46
CA PHE A 16 1.83 2.86 2.44
C PHE A 16 2.19 2.35 3.83
N PHE A 17 2.95 1.26 3.90
CA PHE A 17 3.39 0.67 5.15
C PHE A 17 4.75 0.01 4.99
N LEU A 18 5.72 0.41 5.79
CA LEU A 18 7.03 -0.22 5.83
C LEU A 18 7.05 -1.30 6.93
N ASN A 19 7.53 -2.48 6.59
CA ASN A 19 7.81 -3.52 7.57
C ASN A 19 9.16 -4.21 7.33
N LYS A 20 9.71 -4.85 8.36
CA LYS A 20 10.96 -5.62 8.25
C LYS A 20 10.76 -6.90 7.43
N THR A 21 9.62 -7.56 7.58
CA THR A 21 9.26 -8.86 6.99
C THR A 21 8.09 -8.78 6.00
N ARG A 22 8.05 -9.75 5.08
CA ARG A 22 6.96 -9.95 4.11
C ARG A 22 6.10 -11.14 4.53
N ASP A 23 5.44 -11.02 5.68
CA ASP A 23 4.63 -12.08 6.27
C ASP A 23 3.12 -11.75 6.30
N GLN A 24 2.30 -12.74 6.69
CA GLN A 24 0.85 -12.61 6.77
C GLN A 24 0.41 -11.54 7.78
N LYS A 25 1.13 -11.38 8.90
CA LYS A 25 0.80 -10.40 9.95
C LYS A 25 1.00 -8.98 9.42
N ALA A 26 2.07 -8.75 8.69
CA ALA A 26 2.37 -7.49 8.04
C ALA A 26 1.35 -7.15 6.94
N ALA A 27 1.01 -8.13 6.09
CA ALA A 27 -0.02 -7.99 5.07
C ALA A 27 -1.39 -7.62 5.69
N LYS A 28 -1.82 -8.35 6.72
CA LYS A 28 -3.07 -8.09 7.43
C LYS A 28 -3.11 -6.69 8.03
N ARG A 29 -2.03 -6.29 8.72
CA ARG A 29 -1.90 -4.95 9.29
C ARG A 29 -2.00 -3.88 8.20
N PHE A 30 -1.35 -4.12 7.06
CA PHE A 30 -1.42 -3.20 5.94
C PHE A 30 -2.83 -3.06 5.36
N PHE A 31 -3.51 -4.18 5.08
CA PHE A 31 -4.89 -4.13 4.59
C PHE A 31 -5.82 -3.40 5.55
N LYS A 32 -5.71 -3.66 6.86
CA LYS A 32 -6.50 -2.94 7.87
C LYS A 32 -6.22 -1.44 7.85
N LYS A 33 -4.94 -1.05 7.77
CA LYS A 33 -4.53 0.36 7.67
C LYS A 33 -5.12 1.02 6.42
N ALA A 34 -4.90 0.41 5.25
CA ALA A 34 -5.34 0.94 3.97
C ALA A 34 -6.87 1.05 3.85
N LEU A 35 -7.61 0.07 4.37
CA LEU A 35 -9.09 0.08 4.30
C LEU A 35 -9.76 1.02 5.31
N LEU A 36 -9.03 1.42 6.36
CA LEU A 36 -9.47 2.44 7.31
C LEU A 36 -9.08 3.86 6.87
N SER A 37 -8.33 4.01 5.78
CA SER A 37 -7.93 5.33 5.29
C SER A 37 -9.15 6.14 4.86
N PHE A 38 -9.19 7.39 5.28
CA PHE A 38 -10.36 8.29 5.21
C PHE A 38 -10.83 8.61 3.78
N HIS A 39 -9.94 8.52 2.80
CA HIS A 39 -10.28 8.71 1.38
C HIS A 39 -10.76 7.44 0.67
N VAL A 40 -10.79 6.31 1.36
CA VAL A 40 -11.15 5.03 0.74
C VAL A 40 -12.63 4.77 0.88
N SER A 41 -13.35 4.86 -0.24
CA SER A 41 -14.66 4.22 -0.38
C SER A 41 -14.49 2.70 -0.26
N LYS A 42 -15.37 2.02 0.48
CA LYS A 42 -15.36 0.54 0.65
C LYS A 42 -15.18 -0.16 -0.71
N PRO A 43 -14.01 -0.76 -1.01
CA PRO A 43 -13.76 -1.25 -2.36
C PRO A 43 -14.55 -2.53 -2.61
N ARG A 44 -15.09 -2.67 -3.83
CA ARG A 44 -15.73 -3.93 -4.26
C ARG A 44 -14.70 -5.02 -4.56
N VAL A 45 -13.54 -4.63 -5.11
CA VAL A 45 -12.48 -5.55 -5.52
C VAL A 45 -11.12 -5.00 -5.07
N ILE A 46 -10.29 -5.84 -4.47
CA ILE A 46 -8.86 -5.56 -4.24
C ILE A 46 -8.06 -6.39 -5.22
N THR A 47 -7.16 -5.74 -5.97
CA THR A 47 -6.20 -6.43 -6.83
C THR A 47 -4.87 -6.53 -6.09
N VAL A 48 -4.30 -7.73 -6.03
CA VAL A 48 -3.00 -7.99 -5.40
C VAL A 48 -2.10 -8.81 -6.34
N ASP A 49 -0.81 -8.85 -6.02
CA ASP A 49 0.09 -9.82 -6.65
C ASP A 49 -0.18 -11.25 -6.13
N GLU A 50 0.48 -12.24 -6.73
CA GLU A 50 0.30 -13.66 -6.40
C GLU A 50 1.00 -14.08 -5.09
N ASN A 51 1.22 -13.16 -4.14
CA ASN A 51 1.79 -13.52 -2.85
C ASN A 51 0.79 -14.36 -2.02
N PRO A 52 1.20 -15.55 -1.52
CA PRO A 52 0.33 -16.44 -0.75
C PRO A 52 -0.12 -15.86 0.60
N ALA A 53 0.57 -14.84 1.12
CA ALA A 53 0.20 -14.18 2.36
C ALA A 53 -1.07 -13.32 2.23
N TYR A 54 -1.41 -12.83 1.03
CA TYR A 54 -2.52 -11.91 0.83
C TYR A 54 -3.90 -12.57 0.94
N PRO A 55 -4.18 -13.71 0.29
CA PRO A 55 -5.46 -14.42 0.48
C PRO A 55 -5.73 -14.76 1.94
N ILE A 56 -4.72 -15.27 2.65
CA ILE A 56 -4.84 -15.65 4.06
C ILE A 56 -5.13 -14.43 4.94
N ALA A 57 -4.44 -13.31 4.70
CA ALA A 57 -4.69 -12.07 5.44
C ALA A 57 -6.11 -11.53 5.22
N ILE A 58 -6.62 -11.58 3.98
CA ILE A 58 -7.98 -11.13 3.64
C ILE A 58 -9.03 -12.05 4.27
N GLU A 59 -8.84 -13.37 4.22
CA GLU A 59 -9.76 -14.33 4.84
C GLU A 59 -9.87 -14.11 6.36
N GLN A 60 -8.74 -13.88 7.04
CA GLN A 60 -8.74 -13.54 8.46
C GLN A 60 -9.51 -12.24 8.74
N LEU A 61 -9.34 -11.21 7.90
CA LEU A 61 -10.05 -9.94 8.07
C LEU A 61 -11.56 -10.05 7.83
N LYS A 62 -11.99 -10.96 6.94
CA LYS A 62 -13.42 -11.30 6.77
C LYS A 62 -13.97 -12.02 8.01
N LYS A 63 -13.25 -13.01 8.55
CA LYS A 63 -13.63 -13.70 9.80
C LYS A 63 -13.77 -12.74 10.98
N GLU A 64 -12.92 -11.71 11.04
CA GLU A 64 -12.97 -10.64 12.05
C GLU A 64 -14.06 -9.57 11.78
N LYS A 65 -14.86 -9.70 10.71
CA LYS A 65 -15.85 -8.71 10.27
C LYS A 65 -15.27 -7.30 10.08
N SER A 66 -13.95 -7.21 9.86
CA SER A 66 -13.25 -5.94 9.61
C SER A 66 -13.41 -5.45 8.17
N ILE A 67 -13.87 -6.32 7.27
CA ILE A 67 -14.08 -6.06 5.85
C ILE A 67 -15.42 -6.65 5.43
N PRO A 68 -16.18 -6.03 4.49
CA PRO A 68 -17.39 -6.61 3.94
C PRO A 68 -17.16 -7.97 3.26
N ASP A 69 -18.04 -8.95 3.51
CA ASP A 69 -17.94 -10.29 2.92
C ASP A 69 -17.98 -10.28 1.39
N GLY A 70 -18.74 -9.33 0.82
CA GLY A 70 -18.87 -9.13 -0.63
C GLY A 70 -17.63 -8.55 -1.32
N MET A 71 -16.57 -8.18 -0.58
CA MET A 71 -15.31 -7.73 -1.17
C MET A 71 -14.60 -8.91 -1.83
N GLN A 72 -14.26 -8.75 -3.12
CA GLN A 72 -13.55 -9.77 -3.89
C GLN A 72 -12.04 -9.50 -3.88
N LEU A 73 -11.25 -10.57 -3.73
CA LEU A 73 -9.82 -10.54 -3.97
C LEU A 73 -9.54 -11.03 -5.38
N ARG A 74 -8.78 -10.26 -6.15
CA ARG A 74 -8.34 -10.64 -7.50
C ARG A 74 -6.81 -10.72 -7.52
N GLN A 75 -6.29 -11.87 -7.92
CA GLN A 75 -4.88 -12.05 -8.25
C GLN A 75 -4.75 -12.01 -9.77
N GLN A 76 -4.21 -10.91 -10.30
CA GLN A 76 -4.02 -10.77 -11.74
C GLN A 76 -2.73 -9.98 -12.01
N LYS A 77 -1.76 -10.69 -12.58
CA LYS A 77 -0.40 -10.18 -12.85
C LYS A 77 -0.34 -8.87 -13.63
N TYR A 78 -1.31 -8.55 -14.48
CA TYR A 78 -1.26 -7.34 -15.31
C TYR A 78 -1.97 -6.13 -14.69
N LEU A 79 -2.81 -6.34 -13.67
CA LEU A 79 -3.55 -5.25 -13.02
C LEU A 79 -2.77 -4.64 -11.86
N ASN A 80 -1.68 -5.28 -11.43
CA ASN A 80 -0.76 -4.69 -10.46
C ASN A 80 0.11 -3.57 -11.09
N ASN A 81 0.07 -3.40 -12.43
CA ASN A 81 0.86 -2.42 -13.17
C ASN A 81 0.74 -1.02 -12.56
N ILE A 82 -0.46 -0.55 -12.18
CA ILE A 82 -0.63 0.79 -11.59
C ILE A 82 0.20 0.95 -10.30
N VAL A 83 0.16 -0.05 -9.42
CA VAL A 83 0.96 -0.08 -8.18
C VAL A 83 2.46 -0.16 -8.51
N GLU A 84 2.83 -0.99 -9.47
CA GLU A 84 4.22 -1.13 -9.91
C GLU A 84 4.79 0.17 -10.48
N GLN A 85 3.99 0.87 -11.29
CA GLN A 85 4.35 2.16 -11.85
C GLN A 85 4.54 3.20 -10.76
N ASP A 86 3.64 3.23 -9.78
CA ASP A 86 3.73 4.18 -8.67
C ASP A 86 4.98 3.93 -7.80
N HIS A 87 5.33 2.65 -7.61
CA HIS A 87 6.58 2.28 -6.95
C HIS A 87 7.84 2.77 -7.67
N ARG A 88 7.82 3.00 -8.99
CA ARG A 88 9.02 3.39 -9.74
C ARG A 88 9.61 4.71 -9.24
N PHE A 89 8.77 5.67 -8.86
CA PHE A 89 9.23 6.95 -8.33
C PHE A 89 10.04 6.78 -7.04
N ILE A 90 9.48 6.05 -6.08
CA ILE A 90 10.10 5.79 -4.77
C ILE A 90 11.36 4.95 -4.95
N LYS A 91 11.31 3.89 -5.75
CA LYS A 91 12.48 3.05 -6.07
C LYS A 91 13.62 3.88 -6.69
N LYS A 92 13.32 4.83 -7.57
CA LYS A 92 14.31 5.72 -8.18
C LYS A 92 15.00 6.59 -7.12
N ARG A 93 14.22 7.21 -6.21
CA ARG A 93 14.77 8.04 -5.11
C ARG A 93 15.65 7.22 -4.17
N ILE A 94 15.17 6.06 -3.72
CA ILE A 94 15.90 5.18 -2.81
C ILE A 94 17.21 4.67 -3.43
N ARG A 95 17.18 4.33 -4.74
CA ARG A 95 18.38 3.87 -5.45
C ARG A 95 19.48 4.93 -5.45
N SER A 96 19.13 6.21 -5.66
CA SER A 96 20.09 7.32 -5.58
C SER A 96 20.65 7.52 -4.16
N MET A 97 19.94 7.09 -3.12
CA MET A 97 20.37 7.14 -1.71
C MET A 97 21.18 5.90 -1.28
N LEU A 98 21.52 4.98 -2.21
CA LEU A 98 22.21 3.71 -1.91
C LEU A 98 21.44 2.78 -0.95
N GLY A 99 20.11 2.89 -0.94
CA GLY A 99 19.23 2.12 -0.08
C GLY A 99 19.27 2.54 1.39
N PHE A 100 18.29 2.07 2.16
CA PHE A 100 18.21 2.37 3.59
C PHE A 100 19.14 1.47 4.41
N LYS A 101 19.81 2.06 5.41
CA LYS A 101 20.71 1.33 6.31
C LYS A 101 20.07 0.95 7.65
N CYS A 102 19.05 1.69 8.09
CA CYS A 102 18.32 1.40 9.32
C CYS A 102 16.81 1.64 9.13
N PHE A 103 16.01 0.92 9.91
CA PHE A 103 14.55 0.87 9.77
C PHE A 103 13.88 2.19 10.15
N ASP A 104 14.34 2.83 11.23
CA ASP A 104 13.71 4.05 11.75
C ASP A 104 13.94 5.21 10.79
N THR A 105 15.18 5.40 10.33
CA THR A 105 15.50 6.40 9.30
C THR A 105 14.77 6.11 7.98
N ALA A 106 14.62 4.84 7.60
CA ALA A 106 13.83 4.50 6.42
C ALA A 106 12.38 4.94 6.55
N THR A 107 11.78 4.75 7.73
CA THR A 107 10.40 5.14 8.01
C THR A 107 10.23 6.65 7.89
N SER A 108 11.14 7.43 8.48
CA SER A 108 11.11 8.90 8.40
C SER A 108 11.33 9.42 6.97
N ILE A 109 12.35 8.90 6.27
CA ILE A 109 12.63 9.31 4.88
C ILE A 109 11.48 8.94 3.95
N LEU A 110 10.95 7.71 4.06
CA LEU A 110 9.82 7.28 3.23
C LEU A 110 8.61 8.17 3.46
N SER A 111 8.30 8.49 4.72
CA SER A 111 7.15 9.36 5.03
C SER A 111 7.26 10.72 4.31
N GLY A 112 8.46 11.33 4.30
CA GLY A 112 8.69 12.57 3.56
C GLY A 112 8.64 12.40 2.03
N VAL A 113 9.25 11.34 1.50
CA VAL A 113 9.24 11.07 0.05
C VAL A 113 7.82 10.81 -0.46
N GLU A 114 7.01 10.08 0.31
CA GLU A 114 5.62 9.80 0.01
C GLU A 114 4.76 11.06 0.06
N ALA A 115 4.92 11.88 1.10
CA ALA A 115 4.22 13.16 1.21
C ALA A 115 4.51 14.05 -0.01
N MET A 116 5.77 14.20 -0.40
CA MET A 116 6.15 14.96 -1.59
C MET A 116 5.58 14.37 -2.89
N HIS A 117 5.47 13.04 -2.97
CA HIS A 117 4.87 12.37 -4.12
C HIS A 117 3.36 12.60 -4.19
N MET A 118 2.67 12.57 -3.06
CA MET A 118 1.23 12.90 -2.97
C MET A 118 0.96 14.37 -3.30
N ILE A 119 1.79 15.31 -2.82
CA ILE A 119 1.73 16.72 -3.23
C ILE A 119 1.88 16.85 -4.74
N LYS A 120 2.87 16.19 -5.34
CA LYS A 120 3.12 16.24 -6.78
C LYS A 120 1.96 15.67 -7.61
N LYS A 121 1.19 14.75 -7.03
CA LYS A 121 -0.03 14.20 -7.66
C LYS A 121 -1.29 15.02 -7.35
N GLU A 122 -1.16 16.15 -6.65
CA GLU A 122 -2.29 17.01 -6.26
C GLU A 122 -3.34 16.26 -5.42
N GLN A 123 -2.89 15.32 -4.57
CA GLN A 123 -3.77 14.49 -3.73
C GLN A 123 -4.03 15.06 -2.34
N LEU A 124 -3.32 16.12 -1.98
CA LEU A 124 -3.55 16.82 -0.73
C LEU A 124 -4.53 17.94 -1.01
N ASP A 125 -5.77 17.74 -0.53
CA ASP A 125 -6.69 18.84 -0.31
C ASP A 125 -6.08 19.69 0.81
N LEU A 126 -5.34 20.73 0.41
CA LEU A 126 -5.10 21.86 1.29
C LEU A 126 -6.48 22.50 1.48
N ARG A 127 -7.18 22.08 2.53
CA ARG A 127 -8.40 22.78 2.95
C ARG A 127 -7.96 24.20 3.28
N ASP A 128 -8.31 25.13 2.40
CA ASP A 128 -8.30 26.56 2.69
C ASP A 128 -9.25 26.88 3.87
#